data_AF-A0A7M3SW81-F1
#
_entry.id   AF-A0A7M3SW81-F1
#
_cell.length_a   1.000
_cell.length_b   1.000
_cell.length_c   1.000
_cell.angle_alpha   90.00
_cell.angle_beta   90.00
_cell.angle_gamma   90.00
#
_symmetry.space_group_name_H-M   'P 1'
#
loop_
_entity.id
_entity.type
_entity.pdbx_description
1 polymer ?
#
loop_
_entity_poly.entity_id
_entity_poly.type
_entity_poly.pdbx_seq_one_letter_code
_entity_poly.pdbx_strand_id
1 'polypeptide(L)'
;MVFPHEYPALEDDAQRLDPGYVISQAQRLEETRVSLEQRFIRTRSESKAEALEEELRDVEFRLHWLLLVRREQRGDLPRVSFPSPLPPPD
;
A
#
# COMPACT_ATOMS: atom_id res chain seq x y z
N MET A 1 5.95 13.96 14.15
CA MET A 1 4.61 13.34 14.25
C MET A 1 4.58 12.20 13.25
N VAL A 2 4.36 10.96 13.70
CA VAL A 2 4.19 9.80 12.81
C VAL A 2 2.70 9.71 12.52
N PHE A 3 2.27 10.09 11.31
CA PHE A 3 0.91 9.81 10.88
C PHE A 3 0.80 8.29 10.73
N PRO A 4 -0.09 7.61 11.48
CA PRO A 4 -0.38 6.22 11.21
C PRO A 4 -1.04 6.20 9.84
N HIS A 5 -0.31 5.69 8.86
CA HIS A 5 -0.86 5.34 7.56
C HIS A 5 -1.73 4.11 7.79
N GLU A 6 -2.91 4.31 8.36
CA GLU A 6 -3.92 3.27 8.50
C GLU A 6 -4.38 2.90 7.09
N TYR A 7 -4.17 1.64 6.72
CA TYR A 7 -4.74 1.14 5.48
C TYR A 7 -6.27 1.24 5.59
N PRO A 8 -6.96 1.87 4.62
CA PRO A 8 -8.41 1.85 4.59
C PRO A 8 -8.92 0.40 4.54
N ALA A 9 -10.18 0.19 4.94
CA ALA A 9 -10.79 -1.13 5.18
C ALA A 9 -10.57 -2.10 4.01
N LEU A 10 -9.52 -2.93 4.15
CA LEU A 10 -8.95 -3.70 3.05
C LEU A 10 -9.94 -4.69 2.43
N GLU A 11 -10.73 -5.35 3.28
CA GLU A 11 -11.74 -6.33 2.87
C GLU A 11 -12.89 -5.68 2.09
N ASP A 12 -13.40 -4.55 2.57
CA ASP A 12 -14.44 -3.77 1.87
C ASP A 12 -13.95 -3.26 0.51
N ASP A 13 -12.74 -2.71 0.46
CA ASP A 13 -12.18 -2.16 -0.78
C ASP A 13 -11.83 -3.26 -1.78
N ALA A 14 -11.39 -4.44 -1.33
CA ALA A 14 -11.19 -5.61 -2.19
C ALA A 14 -12.48 -6.08 -2.86
N GLN A 15 -13.62 -5.99 -2.16
CA GLN A 15 -14.93 -6.34 -2.72
C GLN A 15 -15.49 -5.26 -3.65
N ARG A 16 -15.19 -3.99 -3.38
CA ARG A 16 -15.76 -2.84 -4.11
C ARG A 16 -14.99 -2.47 -5.37
N LEU A 17 -13.66 -2.64 -5.36
CA LEU A 17 -12.81 -2.23 -6.47
C LEU A 17 -12.75 -3.29 -7.57
N ASP A 18 -12.87 -2.84 -8.81
CA ASP A 18 -12.69 -3.70 -9.97
C ASP A 18 -11.22 -4.21 -10.05
N PRO A 19 -10.99 -5.51 -10.25
CA PRO A 19 -9.63 -6.07 -10.39
C PRO A 19 -8.80 -5.43 -11.50
N GLY A 20 -9.40 -5.09 -12.65
CA GLY A 20 -8.73 -4.43 -13.75
C GLY A 20 -8.32 -3.00 -13.38
N TYR A 21 -9.18 -2.28 -12.66
CA TYR A 21 -8.86 -0.99 -12.08
C TYR A 21 -7.67 -1.09 -11.12
N VAL A 22 -7.69 -2.02 -10.15
CA VAL A 22 -6.59 -2.21 -9.18
C VAL A 22 -5.25 -2.47 -9.89
N ILE A 23 -5.23 -3.37 -10.88
CA ILE A 23 -4.02 -3.67 -11.66
C ILE A 23 -3.54 -2.43 -12.43
N SER A 24 -4.45 -1.72 -13.11
CA SER A 24 -4.09 -0.54 -13.90
C SER A 24 -3.56 0.61 -13.04
N GLN A 25 -4.13 0.82 -11.85
CA GLN A 25 -3.65 1.83 -10.91
C GLN A 25 -2.29 1.46 -10.32
N ALA A 26 -2.09 0.19 -9.97
CA ALA A 26 -0.80 -0.28 -9.47
C ALA A 26 0.31 -0.08 -10.51
N GLN A 27 0.05 -0.38 -11.78
CA GLN A 27 1.01 -0.14 -12.87
C GLN A 27 1.36 1.34 -13.03
N ARG A 28 0.36 2.23 -13.00
CA ARG A 28 0.58 3.69 -13.08
C ARG A 28 1.38 4.23 -11.89
N LEU A 29 1.09 3.72 -10.69
CA LEU A 29 1.83 4.13 -9.48
C LEU A 29 3.28 3.61 -9.52
N GLU A 30 3.52 2.41 -10.05
CA GLU A 30 4.87 1.89 -10.26
C GLU A 30 5.67 2.79 -11.22
N GLU A 31 5.09 3.17 -12.37
CA GLU A 31 5.71 4.11 -13.31
C GLU A 31 6.00 5.46 -12.66
N THR A 32 5.06 5.95 -11.83
CA THR A 32 5.22 7.20 -11.08
C THR A 32 6.34 7.09 -10.07
N ARG A 33 6.42 5.99 -9.31
CA ARG A 33 7.48 5.72 -8.32
C ARG A 33 8.84 5.78 -9.00
N VAL A 34 9.03 5.05 -10.10
CA VAL A 34 10.28 5.03 -10.86
C VAL A 34 10.65 6.42 -11.37
N SER A 35 9.68 7.19 -11.86
CA SER A 35 9.90 8.57 -12.30
C SER A 35 10.37 9.48 -11.15
N LEU A 36 9.73 9.36 -9.98
CA LEU A 36 10.07 10.14 -8.79
C LEU A 36 11.44 9.74 -8.21
N GLU A 37 11.77 8.45 -8.16
CA GLU A 37 13.09 7.95 -7.76
C GLU A 37 14.20 8.55 -8.64
N GLN A 38 14.00 8.57 -9.97
CA GLN A 38 14.96 9.18 -10.89
C GLN A 38 15.11 10.68 -10.67
N ARG A 39 14.01 11.39 -10.38
CA ARG A 39 14.04 12.83 -10.05
C ARG A 39 14.74 13.08 -8.72
N PHE A 40 14.51 12.25 -7.72
CA PHE A 40 15.14 12.33 -6.41
C PHE A 40 16.66 12.19 -6.51
N ILE A 41 17.15 11.16 -7.21
CA ILE A 41 18.60 10.95 -7.45
C ILE A 41 19.27 12.15 -8.13
N ARG A 42 18.56 12.86 -9.01
CA ARG A 42 19.08 14.04 -9.73
C ARG A 42 18.96 15.35 -8.94
N THR A 43 18.24 15.35 -7.83
CA THR A 43 17.94 16.56 -7.06
C THR A 43 19.09 16.91 -6.12
N ARG A 44 19.59 18.14 -6.24
CA ARG A 44 20.69 18.67 -5.39
C ARG A 44 20.22 19.61 -4.28
N SER A 45 18.94 19.96 -4.26
CA SER A 45 18.36 20.88 -3.29
C SER A 45 17.63 20.08 -2.21
N GLU A 46 18.00 20.30 -0.95
CA GLU A 46 17.44 19.62 0.22
C GLU A 46 15.92 19.78 0.31
N SER A 47 15.40 21.01 0.24
CA SER A 47 13.95 21.27 0.22
C SER A 47 13.18 20.56 -0.90
N LYS A 48 13.81 20.36 -2.07
CA LYS A 48 13.20 19.63 -3.19
C LYS A 48 13.32 18.12 -3.01
N ALA A 49 14.37 17.66 -2.34
CA ALA A 49 14.55 16.26 -2.01
C ALA A 49 13.51 15.84 -0.96
N GLU A 50 13.30 16.62 0.11
CA GLU A 50 12.27 16.35 1.12
C GLU A 50 10.87 16.24 0.51
N ALA A 51 10.50 17.18 -0.38
CA ALA A 51 9.20 17.13 -1.07
C ALA A 51 9.05 15.89 -1.97
N LEU A 52 10.12 15.48 -2.66
CA LEU A 52 10.13 14.26 -3.47
C LEU A 52 10.11 12.99 -2.63
N GLU A 53 10.71 13.00 -1.44
CA GLU A 53 10.68 11.88 -0.49
C GLU A 53 9.27 11.69 0.08
N GLU A 54 8.58 12.78 0.41
CA GLU A 54 7.18 12.72 0.84
C GLU A 54 6.26 12.20 -0.28
N GLU A 55 6.46 12.67 -1.51
CA GLU A 55 5.71 12.19 -2.68
C GLU A 55 5.98 10.70 -2.97
N LEU A 56 7.24 10.26 -2.87
CA LEU A 56 7.62 8.85 -3.00
C LEU A 56 6.93 7.99 -1.94
N ARG A 57 6.90 8.45 -0.69
CA ARG A 57 6.28 7.74 0.42
C ARG A 57 4.77 7.54 0.22
N ASP A 58 4.07 8.57 -0.28
CA ASP A 58 2.64 8.48 -0.59
C ASP A 58 2.38 7.50 -1.75
N VAL A 59 3.19 7.56 -2.81
CA VAL A 59 3.09 6.62 -3.94
C VAL A 59 3.35 5.18 -3.50
N GLU A 60 4.40 4.95 -2.71
CA GLU A 60 4.74 3.63 -2.16
C GLU A 60 3.62 3.09 -1.27
N PHE A 61 3.05 3.93 -0.42
CA PHE A 61 1.94 3.53 0.44
C PHE A 61 0.72 3.10 -0.39
N ARG A 62 0.32 3.91 -1.38
CA ARG A 62 -0.83 3.61 -2.25
C ARG A 62 -0.60 2.35 -3.08
N LEU A 63 0.61 2.19 -3.63
CA LEU A 63 1.00 1.00 -4.36
C LEU A 63 0.92 -0.23 -3.47
N HIS A 64 1.48 -0.17 -2.27
CA HIS A 64 1.43 -1.26 -1.31
C HIS A 64 -0.01 -1.63 -0.96
N TRP A 65 -0.86 -0.63 -0.71
CA TRP A 65 -2.27 -0.87 -0.43
C TRP A 65 -3.00 -1.56 -1.60
N LEU A 66 -2.81 -1.12 -2.84
CA LEU A 66 -3.40 -1.78 -4.01
C LEU A 66 -2.91 -3.23 -4.17
N LEU A 67 -1.65 -3.51 -3.86
CA LEU A 67 -1.11 -4.87 -3.87
C LEU A 67 -1.74 -5.74 -2.78
N LEU A 68 -2.01 -5.19 -1.59
CA LEU A 68 -2.76 -5.88 -0.55
C LEU A 68 -4.20 -6.15 -0.98
N VAL A 69 -4.89 -5.16 -1.54
CA VAL A 69 -6.25 -5.30 -2.10
C VAL A 69 -6.26 -6.42 -3.14
N ARG A 70 -5.26 -6.46 -4.02
CA ARG A 70 -5.16 -7.49 -5.05
C ARG A 70 -4.91 -8.89 -4.47
N ARG A 71 -4.13 -9.00 -3.39
CA ARG A 71 -3.93 -10.27 -2.68
C ARG A 71 -5.21 -10.74 -2.00
N GLU A 72 -5.97 -9.84 -1.39
CA GLU A 72 -7.28 -10.15 -0.79
C GLU A 72 -8.26 -10.65 -1.86
N GLN A 73 -8.36 -9.97 -3.00
CA GLN A 73 -9.20 -10.40 -4.13
C GLN A 73 -8.85 -11.80 -4.67
N ARG A 74 -7.60 -12.23 -4.50
CA ARG A 74 -7.13 -13.56 -4.91
C ARG A 74 -7.30 -14.61 -3.82
N GLY A 75 -7.64 -14.21 -2.59
CA GLY A 75 -7.62 -15.08 -1.41
C GLY A 75 -6.22 -15.50 -0.98
N ASP A 76 -5.20 -14.77 -1.41
CA ASP A 76 -3.78 -15.06 -1.15
C ASP A 76 -3.26 -14.43 0.16
N LEU A 77 -4.11 -13.69 0.89
CA LEU A 77 -3.74 -13.16 2.20
C LEU A 77 -3.77 -14.30 3.23
N PRO A 78 -2.72 -14.40 4.09
CA PRO A 78 -2.70 -15.42 5.12
C PRO A 78 -3.88 -15.19 6.05
N ARG A 79 -4.84 -16.11 6.04
CA ARG A 79 -5.90 -16.15 7.06
C ARG A 79 -5.18 -16.33 8.38
N VAL A 80 -5.16 -15.27 9.18
CA VAL A 80 -4.66 -15.33 10.55
C VAL A 80 -5.68 -16.19 11.30
N SER A 81 -5.47 -17.51 11.29
CA SER A 81 -6.19 -18.43 12.15
C SER A 81 -5.74 -18.12 13.57
N PHE A 82 -6.50 -17.29 14.27
CA PHE A 82 -6.33 -17.15 15.71
C PHE A 82 -6.52 -18.54 16.34
N PRO A 83 -5.61 -19.00 17.21
CA PRO A 83 -5.86 -20.22 17.96
C PRO A 83 -7.15 -20.03 18.74
N SER A 84 -8.09 -20.98 18.63
CA SER A 84 -9.33 -20.97 19.39
C SER A 84 -9.03 -20.67 20.86
N PRO A 85 -9.80 -19.76 21.51
CA PRO A 85 -9.60 -19.50 22.92
C PRO A 85 -9.74 -20.82 23.69
N LEU A 86 -8.74 -21.13 24.50
CA LEU A 86 -8.78 -22.29 25.38
C LEU A 86 -10.05 -22.24 26.23
N PRO A 87 -10.75 -23.37 26.45
CA PRO A 87 -11.91 -23.39 27.33
C PRO A 87 -11.49 -22.89 28.73
N PRO A 88 -12.37 -22.16 29.42
CA PRO A 88 -12.08 -21.66 30.76
C PRO A 88 -11.80 -22.84 31.70
N PRO A 89 -10.89 -22.68 32.67
CA PRO A 89 -10.60 -23.74 33.65
C PRO A 89 -11.81 -23.97 34.57
N ASP A 90 -12.06 -25.25 34.89
CA ASP A 90 -13.05 -25.72 35.88
C ASP A 90 -12.83 -25.13 37.29
#